data_AF-A0A949MTD8-F1
#
_entry.id   AF-A0A949MTD8-F1
#
_cell.length_a   1.000
_cell.length_b   1.000
_cell.length_c   1.000
_cell.angle_alpha   90.00
_cell.angle_beta   90.00
_cell.angle_gamma   90.00
#
_symmetry.space_group_name_H-M   'P 1'
#
loop_
_entity.id
_entity.type
_entity.pdbx_description
1 polymer ?
#
loop_
_entity_poly.entity_id
_entity_poly.type
_entity_poly.pdbx_seq_one_letter_code
_entity_poly.pdbx_strand_id
1 'polypeptide(L)'
;MRHSSINQHRTASLTVSLSLILATALGQYNYCAAQQSNISTTGNREKLKTVKEMLNQPATRIPARTPPANDLFGKPQVLPPEKISFDDIPKYPGGAKYSSGMSYETNDGKGSTLQLVTYSVTEPKSQVKDWYMNALRMYGWNITFQSDTVINATNSKSGNICNMQFCDSRGAKERSTLQIDYHKVSK
;
A
#
# COMPACT_ATOMS: atom_id res chain seq x y z
N MET A 1 -36.34 26.31 -10.39
CA MET A 1 -35.12 26.04 -9.57
C MET A 1 -35.09 24.55 -9.23
N ARG A 2 -34.22 23.76 -9.87
CA ARG A 2 -33.91 22.38 -9.46
C ARG A 2 -32.40 22.23 -9.54
N HIS A 3 -31.76 22.07 -8.38
CA HIS A 3 -30.31 21.96 -8.24
C HIS A 3 -29.81 20.55 -8.57
N SER A 4 -28.66 20.52 -9.24
CA SER A 4 -27.84 19.37 -9.62
C SER A 4 -27.58 18.37 -8.49
N SER A 5 -27.86 17.09 -8.73
CA SER A 5 -27.44 15.97 -7.89
C SER A 5 -26.81 14.84 -8.73
N ILE A 6 -25.78 15.17 -9.53
CA ILE A 6 -25.13 14.18 -10.42
C ILE A 6 -23.60 14.10 -10.23
N ASN A 7 -22.97 14.99 -9.46
CA ASN A 7 -21.49 15.06 -9.42
C ASN A 7 -20.80 14.34 -8.24
N GLN A 8 -21.52 13.74 -7.29
CA GLN A 8 -20.86 13.08 -6.14
C GLN A 8 -20.43 11.63 -6.39
N HIS A 9 -20.97 10.94 -7.40
CA HIS A 9 -20.62 9.54 -7.67
C HIS A 9 -19.38 9.35 -8.58
N ARG A 10 -18.93 10.40 -9.29
CA ARG A 10 -17.78 10.27 -10.21
C ARG A 10 -16.42 10.44 -9.53
N THR A 11 -16.33 11.24 -8.47
CA THR A 11 -15.08 11.47 -7.74
C THR A 11 -14.65 10.29 -6.90
N ALA A 12 -15.58 9.58 -6.24
CA ALA A 12 -15.27 8.38 -5.47
C ALA A 12 -14.78 7.20 -6.34
N SER A 13 -15.24 7.12 -7.59
CA SER A 13 -14.82 6.07 -8.51
C SER A 13 -13.42 6.27 -9.06
N LEU A 14 -12.92 7.52 -9.14
CA LEU A 14 -11.59 7.84 -9.68
C LEU A 14 -10.47 7.66 -8.65
N THR A 15 -10.73 7.91 -7.36
CA THR A 15 -9.75 7.71 -6.27
C THR A 15 -9.49 6.23 -6.00
N VAL A 16 -10.52 5.38 -6.03
CA VAL A 16 -10.36 3.92 -5.90
C VAL A 16 -9.53 3.36 -7.07
N SER A 17 -9.72 3.89 -8.29
CA SER A 17 -8.92 3.51 -9.45
C SER A 17 -7.46 3.92 -9.28
N LEU A 18 -7.14 5.12 -8.76
CA LEU A 18 -5.75 5.53 -8.62
C LEU A 18 -5.00 4.70 -7.58
N SER A 19 -5.57 4.41 -6.41
CA SER A 19 -4.92 3.59 -5.38
C SER A 19 -4.69 2.14 -5.84
N LEU A 20 -5.66 1.57 -6.55
CA LEU A 20 -5.55 0.23 -7.13
C LEU A 20 -4.48 0.21 -8.24
N ILE A 21 -4.47 1.25 -9.11
CA ILE A 21 -3.48 1.46 -10.17
C ILE A 21 -2.08 1.66 -9.60
N LEU A 22 -1.92 2.46 -8.53
CA LEU A 22 -0.65 2.70 -7.83
C LEU A 22 -0.07 1.39 -7.28
N ALA A 23 -0.88 0.59 -6.58
CA ALA A 23 -0.47 -0.69 -6.03
C ALA A 23 -0.19 -1.75 -7.13
N THR A 24 -0.91 -1.71 -8.26
CA THR A 24 -0.65 -2.62 -9.39
C THR A 24 0.56 -2.19 -10.22
N ALA A 25 0.78 -0.89 -10.42
CA ALA A 25 1.84 -0.35 -11.26
C ALA A 25 3.24 -0.59 -10.64
N LEU A 26 3.33 -0.63 -9.31
CA LEU A 26 4.55 -0.99 -8.59
C LEU A 26 4.72 -2.50 -8.36
N GLY A 27 3.79 -3.35 -8.84
CA GLY A 27 3.88 -4.80 -8.66
C GLY A 27 3.70 -5.29 -7.22
N GLN A 28 3.00 -4.53 -6.38
CA GLN A 28 3.09 -4.64 -4.91
C GLN A 28 1.95 -5.40 -4.22
N TYR A 29 1.14 -6.18 -4.93
CA TYR A 29 0.08 -6.97 -4.29
C TYR A 29 0.56 -8.11 -3.39
N ASN A 30 1.86 -8.30 -3.21
CA ASN A 30 2.38 -9.53 -2.66
C ASN A 30 3.66 -9.36 -1.82
N TYR A 31 3.82 -8.31 -1.01
CA TYR A 31 4.94 -8.30 -0.04
C TYR A 31 4.85 -9.52 0.90
N CYS A 32 3.65 -9.86 1.38
CA CYS A 32 3.45 -11.09 2.16
C CYS A 32 3.76 -12.36 1.36
N ALA A 33 3.48 -12.41 0.04
CA ALA A 33 3.82 -13.59 -0.77
C ALA A 33 5.30 -13.63 -1.16
N ALA A 34 5.97 -12.49 -1.31
CA ALA A 34 7.40 -12.37 -1.57
C ALA A 34 8.23 -12.79 -0.34
N GLN A 35 7.77 -12.46 0.89
CA GLN A 35 8.35 -13.02 2.11
C GLN A 35 8.16 -14.55 2.20
N GLN A 36 7.06 -15.11 1.68
CA GLN A 36 6.84 -16.56 1.63
C GLN A 36 7.66 -17.26 0.53
N SER A 37 7.89 -16.61 -0.62
CA SER A 37 8.63 -17.19 -1.75
C SER A 37 10.14 -17.27 -1.51
N ASN A 38 10.73 -16.37 -0.71
CA ASN A 38 12.15 -16.41 -0.36
C ASN A 38 12.54 -17.60 0.55
N ILE A 39 11.57 -18.39 1.01
CA ILE A 39 11.80 -19.57 1.87
C ILE A 39 11.46 -20.88 1.14
N SER A 40 11.04 -20.82 -0.13
CA SER A 40 10.60 -21.99 -0.90
C SER A 40 11.65 -22.55 -1.86
N THR A 41 12.94 -22.32 -1.62
CA THR A 41 14.04 -22.92 -2.41
C THR A 41 14.54 -24.24 -1.83
N THR A 42 13.70 -24.96 -1.09
CA THR A 42 13.94 -26.35 -0.71
C THR A 42 12.59 -27.07 -0.64
N GLY A 43 12.20 -27.68 -1.76
CA GLY A 43 11.16 -28.72 -1.78
C GLY A 43 9.82 -28.34 -2.40
N ASN A 44 9.74 -28.31 -3.73
CA ASN A 44 8.83 -29.14 -4.53
C ASN A 44 8.76 -28.66 -5.98
N ARG A 45 9.35 -29.45 -6.88
CA ARG A 45 9.42 -29.18 -8.33
C ARG A 45 8.05 -29.26 -9.04
N GLU A 46 7.02 -29.74 -8.34
CA GLU A 46 5.67 -29.96 -8.86
C GLU A 46 4.78 -28.69 -8.80
N LYS A 47 4.94 -27.83 -7.78
CA LYS A 47 4.15 -26.57 -7.64
C LYS A 47 4.55 -25.47 -8.63
N LEU A 48 5.72 -25.58 -9.26
CA LEU A 48 6.20 -24.65 -10.28
C LEU A 48 5.49 -24.80 -11.64
N LYS A 49 4.88 -25.95 -11.92
CA LYS A 49 4.12 -26.15 -13.17
C LYS A 49 2.78 -25.42 -13.16
N THR A 50 2.06 -25.46 -12.04
CA THR A 50 0.75 -24.81 -11.89
C THR A 50 0.81 -23.28 -11.96
N VAL A 51 1.89 -22.66 -11.43
CA VAL A 51 2.11 -21.21 -11.55
C VAL A 51 2.41 -20.78 -12.98
N LYS A 52 3.15 -21.60 -13.75
CA LYS A 52 3.41 -21.35 -15.17
C LYS A 52 2.16 -21.46 -16.04
N GLU A 53 1.23 -22.36 -15.70
CA GLU A 53 -0.05 -22.49 -16.41
C GLU A 53 -1.01 -21.34 -16.13
N MET A 54 -1.03 -20.78 -14.90
CA MET A 54 -1.83 -19.60 -14.58
C MET A 54 -1.32 -18.32 -15.26
N LEU A 55 -0.02 -18.24 -15.58
CA LEU A 55 0.58 -17.15 -16.35
C LEU A 55 0.31 -17.22 -17.86
N ASN A 56 -0.29 -18.32 -18.35
CA ASN A 56 -0.59 -18.54 -19.76
C ASN A 56 -2.09 -18.39 -20.12
N GLN A 57 -2.90 -17.83 -19.23
CA GLN A 57 -4.25 -17.42 -19.62
C GLN A 57 -4.20 -16.18 -20.53
N PRO A 58 -4.93 -16.17 -21.66
CA PRO A 58 -4.93 -15.02 -22.56
C PRO A 58 -5.48 -13.81 -21.82
N ALA A 59 -4.66 -12.77 -21.70
CA ALA A 59 -5.02 -11.52 -21.06
C ALA A 59 -6.37 -11.01 -21.60
N THR A 60 -7.39 -10.99 -20.75
CA THR A 60 -8.61 -10.24 -21.03
C THR A 60 -8.22 -8.79 -21.31
N ARG A 61 -8.53 -8.33 -22.53
CA ARG A 61 -8.11 -7.06 -23.11
C ARG A 61 -8.30 -5.89 -22.14
N ILE A 62 -7.19 -5.44 -21.55
CA ILE A 62 -7.11 -4.14 -20.89
C ILE A 62 -7.23 -3.08 -22.00
N PRO A 63 -8.14 -2.09 -21.90
CA PRO A 63 -8.23 -1.02 -22.90
C PRO A 63 -6.88 -0.31 -23.03
N ALA A 64 -6.48 -0.06 -24.28
CA ALA A 64 -5.18 0.47 -24.64
C ALA A 64 -4.91 1.83 -23.96
N ARG A 65 -3.69 1.96 -23.42
CA ARG A 65 -3.07 3.10 -22.69
C ARG A 65 -3.24 3.12 -21.18
N THR A 66 -2.69 2.11 -20.50
CA THR A 66 -2.10 2.35 -19.17
C THR A 66 -0.68 2.90 -19.42
N PRO A 67 -0.33 4.11 -18.96
CA PRO A 67 1.06 4.56 -19.02
C PRO A 67 1.96 3.53 -18.31
N PRO A 68 3.17 3.25 -18.82
CA PRO A 68 4.14 2.47 -18.06
C PRO A 68 4.35 3.14 -16.70
N ALA A 69 4.48 2.36 -15.63
CA ALA A 69 4.59 2.87 -14.25
C ALA A 69 5.68 3.95 -14.08
N ASN A 70 6.70 3.93 -14.93
CA ASN A 70 7.79 4.92 -14.99
C ASN A 70 7.33 6.34 -15.35
N ASP A 71 6.17 6.51 -16.00
CA ASP A 71 5.66 7.85 -16.35
C ASP A 71 4.91 8.51 -15.19
N LEU A 72 4.49 7.73 -14.18
CA LEU A 72 3.71 8.23 -13.04
C LEU A 72 4.58 8.68 -11.87
N PHE A 73 5.81 8.18 -11.77
CA PHE A 73 6.72 8.44 -10.66
C PHE A 73 8.10 8.86 -11.14
N GLY A 74 8.70 9.79 -10.40
CA GLY A 74 10.11 10.13 -10.52
C GLY A 74 11.01 8.99 -10.05
N LYS A 75 12.31 9.26 -10.04
CA LYS A 75 13.31 8.28 -9.59
C LYS A 75 13.12 7.97 -8.10
N PRO A 76 13.21 6.70 -7.69
CA PRO A 76 13.19 6.32 -6.28
C PRO A 76 14.34 6.97 -5.52
N GLN A 77 14.05 7.46 -4.31
CA GLN A 77 15.05 7.91 -3.34
C GLN A 77 14.96 7.05 -2.09
N VAL A 78 16.11 6.67 -1.52
CA VAL A 78 16.13 5.97 -0.23
C VAL A 78 15.65 6.93 0.85
N LEU A 79 14.69 6.49 1.67
CA LEU A 79 14.08 7.27 2.74
C LEU A 79 14.60 6.77 4.09
N PRO A 80 15.61 7.41 4.69
CA PRO A 80 16.15 6.99 5.98
C PRO A 80 15.16 7.31 7.12
N PRO A 81 15.24 6.61 8.26
CA PRO A 81 14.21 6.65 9.31
C PRO A 81 13.92 8.05 9.86
N GLU A 82 14.94 8.90 9.96
CA GLU A 82 14.83 10.28 10.44
C GLU A 82 14.10 11.23 9.47
N LYS A 83 13.93 10.83 8.21
CA LYS A 83 13.21 11.61 7.19
C LYS A 83 11.79 11.14 6.96
N ILE A 84 11.35 10.06 7.61
CA ILE A 84 9.98 9.57 7.49
C ILE A 84 9.04 10.58 8.15
N SER A 85 8.09 11.11 7.37
CA SER A 85 7.04 11.99 7.87
C SER A 85 5.71 11.55 7.29
N PHE A 86 4.87 10.98 8.15
CA PHE A 86 3.46 10.76 7.85
C PHE A 86 2.64 11.78 8.64
N ASP A 87 2.35 12.92 8.01
CA ASP A 87 1.79 14.09 8.68
C ASP A 87 0.50 13.80 9.47
N ASP A 88 -0.29 12.82 9.03
CA ASP A 88 -1.59 12.46 9.58
C ASP A 88 -1.79 10.97 9.88
N ILE A 89 -0.76 10.12 9.69
CA ILE A 89 -0.82 8.72 10.13
C ILE A 89 -0.40 8.65 11.60
N PRO A 90 -1.23 8.08 12.50
CA PRO A 90 -0.86 7.92 13.89
C PRO A 90 0.32 6.94 14.01
N LYS A 91 1.33 7.33 14.81
CA LYS A 91 2.51 6.51 15.07
C LYS A 91 2.15 5.32 15.95
N TYR A 92 2.51 4.11 15.53
CA TYR A 92 2.30 2.91 16.32
C TYR A 92 3.08 2.99 17.66
N PRO A 93 2.42 2.78 18.82
CA PRO A 93 3.05 2.93 20.13
C PRO A 93 3.85 1.70 20.58
N GLY A 94 3.66 0.55 19.91
CA GLY A 94 4.36 -0.69 20.24
C GLY A 94 5.78 -0.78 19.69
N GLY A 95 6.36 -1.97 19.78
CA GLY A 95 7.74 -2.24 19.38
C GLY A 95 7.94 -2.31 17.87
N ALA A 96 7.93 -1.15 17.18
CA ALA A 96 8.20 -1.05 15.73
C ALA A 96 9.64 -0.62 15.44
N LYS A 97 10.35 -1.41 14.63
CA LYS A 97 11.71 -1.14 14.16
C LYS A 97 11.71 -0.90 12.65
N TYR A 98 12.21 0.26 12.24
CA TYR A 98 12.39 0.58 10.82
C TYR A 98 13.28 -0.46 10.14
N SER A 99 12.85 -0.91 8.95
CA SER A 99 13.55 -1.91 8.13
C SER A 99 14.02 -1.31 6.80
N SER A 100 13.13 -0.65 6.07
CA SER A 100 13.45 -0.02 4.78
C SER A 100 12.44 1.08 4.44
N GLY A 101 12.84 1.98 3.54
CA GLY A 101 12.08 3.17 3.19
C GLY A 101 12.48 3.69 1.82
N MET A 102 11.49 4.01 0.99
CA MET A 102 11.68 4.63 -0.32
C MET A 102 10.70 5.79 -0.47
N SER A 103 11.09 6.85 -1.18
CA SER A 103 10.20 7.92 -1.61
C SER A 103 10.26 8.13 -3.11
N TYR A 104 9.13 8.53 -3.67
CA TYR A 104 8.94 8.86 -5.06
C TYR A 104 8.21 10.19 -5.13
N GLU A 105 8.70 11.10 -5.98
CA GLU A 105 7.89 12.22 -6.43
C GLU A 105 6.89 11.69 -7.47
N THR A 106 5.66 12.17 -7.44
CA THR A 106 4.70 11.85 -8.50
C THR A 106 4.88 12.81 -9.66
N ASN A 107 4.80 12.31 -10.89
CA ASN A 107 4.85 13.15 -12.09
C ASN A 107 3.49 13.81 -12.39
N ASP A 108 2.69 14.09 -11.35
CA ASP A 108 1.37 14.71 -11.46
C ASP A 108 1.42 16.23 -11.66
N GLY A 109 2.63 16.82 -11.66
CA GLY A 109 2.87 18.26 -11.79
C GLY A 109 2.48 19.07 -10.55
N LYS A 110 2.05 18.43 -9.46
CA LYS A 110 1.60 19.09 -8.23
C LYS A 110 2.59 18.94 -7.08
N GLY A 111 3.59 18.08 -7.23
CA GLY A 111 4.58 17.81 -6.19
C GLY A 111 4.06 16.86 -5.11
N SER A 112 3.09 15.99 -5.44
CA SER A 112 2.69 14.92 -4.54
C SER A 112 3.83 13.91 -4.37
N THR A 113 3.86 13.21 -3.24
CA THR A 113 4.92 12.24 -2.94
C THR A 113 4.33 10.92 -2.45
N LEU A 114 4.93 9.82 -2.87
CA LEU A 114 4.63 8.48 -2.40
C LEU A 114 5.81 7.98 -1.56
N GLN A 115 5.55 7.62 -0.31
CA GLN A 115 6.53 7.02 0.59
C GLN A 115 6.15 5.57 0.88
N LEU A 116 7.09 4.65 0.76
CA LEU A 116 6.92 3.22 1.06
C LEU A 116 7.85 2.90 2.22
N VAL A 117 7.30 2.52 3.35
CA VAL A 117 8.08 2.27 4.56
C VAL A 117 7.71 0.93 5.16
N THR A 118 8.72 0.14 5.51
CA THR A 118 8.56 -1.16 6.15
C THR A 118 9.12 -1.12 7.57
N TYR A 119 8.32 -1.62 8.51
CA TYR A 119 8.67 -1.82 9.91
C TYR A 119 8.55 -3.30 10.28
N SER A 120 9.49 -3.79 11.09
CA SER A 120 9.35 -5.06 11.79
C SER A 120 8.77 -4.78 13.18
N VAL A 121 7.78 -5.58 13.61
CA VAL A 121 6.98 -5.29 14.79
C VAL A 121 6.94 -6.52 15.70
N THR A 122 7.07 -6.31 17.01
CA THR A 122 7.11 -7.40 18.01
C THR A 122 5.74 -8.03 18.28
N GLU A 123 4.68 -7.29 18.00
CA GLU A 123 3.30 -7.68 18.21
C GLU A 123 2.77 -8.53 17.03
N PRO A 124 1.76 -9.38 17.25
CA PRO A 124 1.12 -10.13 16.17
C PRO A 124 0.45 -9.20 15.16
N LYS A 125 0.40 -9.66 13.90
CA LYS A 125 -0.22 -8.97 12.76
C LYS A 125 -1.62 -8.42 13.09
N SER A 126 -2.47 -9.23 13.70
CA SER A 126 -3.84 -8.86 14.08
C SER A 126 -3.89 -7.68 15.05
N GLN A 127 -3.03 -7.68 16.07
CA GLN A 127 -2.96 -6.61 17.07
C GLN A 127 -2.51 -5.29 16.44
N VAL A 128 -1.50 -5.32 15.55
CA VAL A 128 -1.02 -4.12 14.85
C VAL A 128 -2.12 -3.56 13.94
N LYS A 129 -2.79 -4.44 13.18
CA LYS A 129 -3.88 -4.05 12.28
C LYS A 129 -5.07 -3.45 13.03
N ASP A 130 -5.53 -4.09 14.09
CA ASP A 130 -6.69 -3.63 14.87
C ASP A 130 -6.42 -2.26 15.50
N TRP A 131 -5.19 -2.05 15.97
CA TRP A 131 -4.76 -0.73 16.43
C TRP A 131 -4.85 0.33 15.32
N TYR A 132 -4.31 0.05 14.13
CA TYR A 132 -4.36 0.99 13.01
C TYR A 132 -5.78 1.25 12.52
N MET A 133 -6.67 0.24 12.47
CA MET A 133 -8.08 0.45 12.12
C MET A 133 -8.74 1.45 13.08
N ASN A 134 -8.51 1.32 14.38
CA ASN A 134 -9.09 2.21 15.39
C ASN A 134 -8.47 3.60 15.30
N ALA A 135 -7.14 3.68 15.23
CA ALA A 135 -6.43 4.94 15.17
C ALA A 135 -6.77 5.74 13.90
N LEU A 136 -6.82 5.11 12.73
CA LEU A 136 -7.20 5.77 11.48
C LEU A 136 -8.60 6.40 11.57
N ARG A 137 -9.59 5.67 12.10
CA ARG A 137 -10.95 6.20 12.32
C ARG A 137 -10.95 7.41 13.24
N MET A 138 -10.22 7.36 14.35
CA MET A 138 -10.12 8.48 15.30
C MET A 138 -9.47 9.71 14.67
N TYR A 139 -8.51 9.53 13.76
CA TYR A 139 -7.76 10.60 13.10
C TYR A 139 -8.45 11.10 11.81
N GLY A 140 -9.71 10.72 11.57
CA GLY A 140 -10.51 11.24 10.46
C GLY A 140 -10.20 10.60 9.10
N TRP A 141 -9.60 9.42 9.09
CA TRP A 141 -9.42 8.62 7.90
C TRP A 141 -10.68 7.82 7.57
N ASN A 142 -11.08 7.87 6.30
CA ASN A 142 -12.13 7.03 5.75
C ASN A 142 -11.51 5.74 5.21
N ILE A 143 -11.83 4.59 5.82
CA ILE A 143 -11.35 3.28 5.37
C ILE A 143 -12.17 2.85 4.16
N THR A 144 -11.51 2.75 3.00
CA THR A 144 -12.16 2.42 1.72
C THR A 144 -12.07 0.95 1.38
N PHE A 145 -11.10 0.22 1.97
CA PHE A 145 -10.97 -1.22 1.86
C PHE A 145 -10.29 -1.80 3.10
N GLN A 146 -10.70 -3.01 3.51
CA GLN A 146 -10.03 -3.76 4.57
C GLN A 146 -10.12 -5.26 4.31
N SER A 147 -9.05 -5.99 4.62
CA SER A 147 -8.98 -7.44 4.62
C SER A 147 -8.18 -7.93 5.84
N ASP A 148 -7.86 -9.21 5.94
CA ASP A 148 -7.00 -9.72 7.03
C ASP A 148 -5.60 -9.08 7.04
N THR A 149 -5.07 -8.73 5.87
CA THR A 149 -3.68 -8.29 5.71
C THR A 149 -3.55 -6.88 5.16
N VAL A 150 -4.63 -6.19 4.82
CA VAL A 150 -4.57 -4.88 4.16
C VAL A 150 -5.62 -3.91 4.71
N ILE A 151 -5.24 -2.64 4.85
CA ILE A 151 -6.15 -1.50 5.05
C ILE A 151 -5.83 -0.44 3.98
N ASN A 152 -6.84 0.05 3.28
CA ASN A 152 -6.74 1.28 2.48
C ASN A 152 -7.60 2.36 3.11
N ALA A 153 -7.04 3.56 3.21
CA ALA A 153 -7.79 4.69 3.74
C ALA A 153 -7.41 6.03 3.09
N THR A 154 -8.33 6.98 3.15
CA THR A 154 -8.12 8.37 2.70
C THR A 154 -8.46 9.32 3.83
N ASN A 155 -7.56 10.25 4.15
CA ASN A 155 -7.79 11.23 5.19
C ASN A 155 -8.78 12.30 4.70
N SER A 156 -9.86 12.52 5.46
CA SER A 156 -10.94 13.41 5.04
C SER A 156 -10.57 14.90 5.04
N LYS A 157 -9.50 15.30 5.73
CA LYS A 157 -9.05 16.69 5.86
C LYS A 157 -7.90 17.04 4.90
N SER A 158 -6.88 16.18 4.85
CA SER A 158 -5.71 16.39 4.02
C SER A 158 -5.92 15.92 2.58
N GLY A 159 -6.74 14.88 2.38
CA GLY A 159 -6.85 14.16 1.11
C GLY A 159 -5.73 13.12 0.92
N ASN A 160 -4.83 12.95 1.89
CA ASN A 160 -3.76 11.96 1.83
C ASN A 160 -4.32 10.55 1.80
N ILE A 161 -3.61 9.64 1.17
CA ILE A 161 -4.03 8.25 1.00
C ILE A 161 -2.99 7.34 1.64
N CYS A 162 -3.43 6.29 2.32
CA CYS A 162 -2.55 5.23 2.79
C CYS A 162 -3.05 3.85 2.40
N ASN A 163 -2.10 2.96 2.09
CA ASN A 163 -2.27 1.52 2.05
C ASN A 163 -1.34 0.93 3.10
N MET A 164 -1.88 0.12 4.00
CA MET A 164 -1.12 -0.57 5.04
C MET A 164 -1.24 -2.07 4.83
N GLN A 165 -0.09 -2.73 4.69
CA GLN A 165 -0.02 -4.18 4.59
C GLN A 165 0.62 -4.77 5.85
N PHE A 166 -0.02 -5.81 6.37
CA PHE A 166 0.38 -6.51 7.59
C PHE A 166 0.69 -7.96 7.22
N CYS A 167 1.88 -8.42 7.55
CA CYS A 167 2.32 -9.80 7.31
C CYS A 167 2.81 -10.42 8.62
N ASP A 168 2.67 -11.74 8.74
CA ASP A 168 3.34 -12.48 9.81
C ASP A 168 4.85 -12.50 9.56
N SER A 169 5.64 -12.31 10.61
CA SER A 169 7.10 -12.37 10.55
C SER A 169 7.59 -13.70 11.13
N ARG A 170 8.71 -14.19 10.61
CA ARG A 170 9.44 -15.35 11.15
C ARG A 170 10.66 -14.94 11.97
N GLY A 171 10.79 -13.65 12.28
CA GLY A 171 11.83 -13.13 13.15
C GLY A 171 11.80 -13.78 14.53
N ALA A 172 12.97 -13.93 15.15
CA ALA A 172 13.06 -14.53 16.48
C ALA A 172 12.37 -13.67 17.56
N LYS A 173 12.28 -12.35 17.35
CA LYS A 173 11.65 -11.40 18.27
C LYS A 173 10.45 -10.67 17.63
N GLU A 174 10.54 -10.40 16.33
CA GLU A 174 9.53 -9.70 15.56
C GLU A 174 8.50 -10.69 15.03
N ARG A 175 7.23 -10.46 15.38
CA ARG A 175 6.11 -11.36 15.07
C ARG A 175 5.30 -10.91 13.87
N SER A 176 5.47 -9.67 13.42
CA SER A 176 4.85 -9.17 12.20
C SER A 176 5.72 -8.16 11.47
N THR A 177 5.36 -7.92 10.21
CA THR A 177 5.89 -6.83 9.39
C THR A 177 4.74 -5.92 8.99
N LEU A 178 4.96 -4.62 9.09
CA LEU A 178 4.05 -3.56 8.68
C LEU A 178 4.69 -2.81 7.51
N GLN A 179 4.03 -2.78 6.36
CA GLN A 179 4.37 -1.88 5.27
C GLN A 179 3.32 -0.77 5.20
N ILE A 180 3.77 0.47 5.06
CA ILE A 180 2.92 1.65 4.87
C ILE A 180 3.32 2.30 3.56
N ASP A 181 2.38 2.35 2.63
CA ASP A 181 2.46 3.15 1.41
C ASP A 181 1.62 4.41 1.62
N TYR A 182 2.28 5.55 1.78
CA TYR A 182 1.67 6.84 2.09
C TYR A 182 1.82 7.80 0.92
N HIS A 183 0.69 8.20 0.34
CA HIS A 183 0.63 9.19 -0.71
C HIS A 183 0.20 10.54 -0.14
N LYS A 184 1.16 11.44 -0.01
CA LYS A 184 0.93 12.83 0.37
C LYS A 184 0.50 13.61 -0.86
N VAL A 185 -0.77 13.99 -0.89
CA VAL A 185 -1.35 14.74 -2.00
C VAL A 185 -1.03 16.22 -1.81
N SER A 186 -0.42 16.84 -2.81
CA SER A 186 -0.21 18.28 -2.82
C SER A 186 -1.52 19.01 -3.17
N LYS A 187 -1.81 20.10 -2.47
CA LYS A 187 -3.06 20.88 -2.61
C LYS A 187 -2.90 22.00 -3.64
#